data_AF-A0AAP0IDB9-F1
#
_entry.id   AF-A0AAP0IDB9-F1
#
_cell.length_a   1.000
_cell.length_b   1.000
_cell.length_c   1.000
_cell.angle_alpha   90.00
_cell.angle_beta   90.00
_cell.angle_gamma   90.00
#
_symmetry.space_group_name_H-M   'P 1'
#
loop_
_entity.id
_entity.type
_entity.pdbx_description
1 polymer ?
#
loop_
_entity_poly.entity_id
_entity_poly.type
_entity_poly.pdbx_seq_one_letter_code
_entity_poly.pdbx_strand_id
1 'polypeptide(L)'
;MAHPYIPSDLSLPGYVPSSLSPFTIVAVYLLSSLFVATTIWLISGKEYSKGDSRYAARDAGVVTVEGITAVLEGPASLLLVYAIAKRAAYREVLQLAISLGQLYGTAVYFITAILEGDNFASSTYHYFAYYVFANSFWILIPSLIIVRSWKKICAATEAQVQKKAKAL
;
A
#
# COMPACT_ATOMS: atom_id res chain seq x y z
N MET A 1 25.21 29.95 27.19
CA MET A 1 24.83 28.53 27.03
C MET A 1 25.77 27.90 26.01
N ALA A 2 26.49 26.84 26.37
CA ALA A 2 27.41 26.16 25.45
C ALA A 2 26.67 25.27 24.43
N HIS A 3 25.47 24.78 24.78
CA HIS A 3 24.59 24.00 23.91
C HIS A 3 23.11 24.21 24.31
N PRO A 4 22.14 23.85 23.44
CA PRO A 4 20.70 24.02 23.71
C PRO A 4 20.05 22.85 24.46
N TYR A 5 20.79 21.76 24.73
CA TYR A 5 20.26 20.57 25.41
C TYR A 5 20.10 20.76 26.94
N ILE A 6 19.21 19.95 27.53
CA ILE A 6 18.94 19.88 28.98
C ILE A 6 19.54 18.56 29.51
N PRO A 7 20.23 18.56 30.66
CA PRO A 7 20.39 19.68 31.59
C PRO A 7 21.45 20.69 31.11
N SER A 8 21.26 21.96 31.46
CA SER A 8 22.06 23.09 30.91
C SER A 8 23.49 23.16 31.42
N ASP A 9 23.82 22.40 32.46
CA ASP A 9 25.14 22.23 33.07
C ASP A 9 25.94 21.06 32.46
N LEU A 10 25.35 20.34 31.51
CA LEU A 10 26.04 19.28 30.77
C LEU A 10 27.25 19.86 30.01
N SER A 11 28.41 19.22 30.15
CA SER A 11 29.60 19.61 29.39
C SER A 11 29.68 18.77 28.12
N LEU A 12 29.53 19.42 26.96
CA LEU A 12 29.69 18.80 25.64
C LEU A 12 30.97 19.36 24.96
N PRO A 13 32.16 18.85 25.33
CA PRO A 13 33.39 19.28 24.69
C PRO A 13 33.33 18.97 23.18
N GLY A 14 33.55 20.00 22.36
CA GLY A 14 33.47 19.88 20.89
C GLY A 14 32.07 20.05 20.30
N TYR A 15 31.08 20.51 21.06
CA TYR A 15 29.78 20.87 20.50
C TYR A 15 29.91 21.97 19.43
N VAL A 16 29.39 21.68 18.23
CA VAL A 16 29.27 22.63 17.13
C VAL A 16 27.79 22.72 16.75
N PRO A 17 27.16 23.90 16.84
CA PRO A 17 25.76 24.07 16.44
C PRO A 17 25.58 23.83 14.94
N SER A 18 24.40 23.35 14.54
CA SER A 18 24.06 23.20 13.12
C SER A 18 24.22 24.53 12.38
N SER A 19 25.08 24.54 11.35
CA SER A 19 25.27 25.70 10.48
C SER A 19 24.10 25.92 9.52
N LEU A 20 23.27 24.88 9.31
CA LEU A 20 22.09 24.93 8.46
C LEU A 20 20.82 25.16 9.29
N SER A 21 19.90 25.94 8.75
CA SER A 21 18.57 26.12 9.35
C SER A 21 17.75 24.82 9.24
N PRO A 22 16.86 24.54 10.21
CA PRO A 22 15.94 23.40 10.12
C PRO A 22 15.12 23.38 8.82
N PHE A 23 14.72 24.56 8.34
CA PHE A 23 14.01 24.70 7.06
C PHE A 23 14.85 24.20 5.88
N THR A 24 16.13 24.58 5.82
CA THR A 24 17.05 24.12 4.77
C THR A 24 17.20 22.60 4.79
N ILE A 25 17.36 22.01 5.97
CA ILE A 25 17.50 20.55 6.14
C ILE A 25 16.24 19.84 5.63
N VAL A 26 15.06 20.28 6.09
CA VAL A 26 13.78 19.68 5.69
C VAL A 26 13.53 19.87 4.19
N ALA A 27 13.80 21.06 3.65
CA ALA A 27 13.61 21.33 2.23
C ALA A 27 14.49 20.43 1.35
N VAL A 28 15.78 20.31 1.67
CA VAL A 28 16.71 19.42 0.94
C VAL A 28 16.26 17.97 1.04
N TYR A 29 15.86 17.52 2.23
CA TYR A 29 15.37 16.16 2.44
C TYR A 29 14.12 15.86 1.62
N LEU A 30 13.11 16.74 1.67
CA LEU A 30 11.84 16.54 0.95
C LEU A 30 12.04 16.59 -0.57
N LEU A 31 12.83 17.54 -1.07
CA LEU A 31 13.11 17.64 -2.51
C LEU A 31 13.90 16.42 -3.01
N SER A 32 14.91 15.97 -2.25
CA SER A 32 15.67 14.77 -2.59
C SER A 32 14.79 13.52 -2.56
N SER A 33 13.93 13.40 -1.55
CA SER A 33 12.98 12.28 -1.43
C SER A 33 11.98 12.27 -2.59
N LEU A 34 11.42 13.44 -2.95
CA LEU A 34 10.52 13.58 -4.08
C LEU A 34 11.20 13.24 -5.40
N PHE A 35 12.43 13.70 -5.60
CA PHE A 35 13.22 13.38 -6.78
C PHE A 35 13.46 11.86 -6.91
N VAL A 36 13.89 11.22 -5.83
CA VAL A 36 14.14 9.76 -5.81
C VAL A 36 12.83 9.00 -6.06
N ALA A 37 11.75 9.35 -5.35
CA ALA A 37 10.46 8.70 -5.52
C ALA A 37 9.91 8.85 -6.95
N THR A 38 9.99 10.06 -7.52
CA THR A 38 9.55 10.32 -8.90
C THR A 38 10.39 9.56 -9.91
N THR A 39 11.71 9.52 -9.71
CA THR A 39 12.62 8.80 -10.61
C THR A 39 12.35 7.30 -10.59
N ILE A 40 12.21 6.71 -9.40
CA ILE A 40 11.87 5.30 -9.25
C ILE A 40 10.51 5.01 -9.89
N TRP A 41 9.51 5.86 -9.63
CA TRP A 41 8.18 5.73 -10.21
C TRP A 41 8.21 5.72 -11.75
N LEU A 42 8.92 6.67 -12.35
CA LEU A 42 9.01 6.79 -13.81
C LEU A 42 9.76 5.61 -14.44
N ILE A 43 10.87 5.18 -13.83
CA ILE A 43 11.67 4.06 -14.36
C ILE A 43 10.90 2.74 -14.21
N SER A 44 10.37 2.47 -13.02
CA SER A 44 9.61 1.24 -12.76
C SER A 44 8.34 1.18 -13.60
N GLY A 45 7.60 2.27 -13.74
CA GLY A 45 6.41 2.33 -14.59
C GLY A 45 6.73 2.09 -16.07
N LYS A 46 7.83 2.65 -16.57
CA LYS A 46 8.31 2.37 -17.94
C LYS A 46 8.69 0.90 -18.13
N GLU A 47 9.39 0.31 -17.17
CA GLU A 47 9.80 -1.09 -17.25
C GLU A 47 8.59 -2.03 -17.17
N TYR A 48 7.68 -1.77 -16.23
CA TYR A 48 6.44 -2.53 -16.10
C TYR A 48 5.57 -2.44 -17.35
N SER A 49 5.53 -1.27 -18.02
CA SER A 49 4.79 -1.09 -19.27
C SER A 49 5.28 -1.97 -20.42
N LYS A 50 6.48 -2.58 -20.32
CA LYS A 50 6.93 -3.61 -21.28
C LYS A 50 6.23 -4.95 -21.06
N GLY A 51 5.81 -5.24 -19.83
CA GLY A 51 4.97 -6.39 -19.50
C GLY A 51 3.50 -6.12 -19.75
N ASP A 52 3.06 -4.88 -19.55
CA ASP A 52 1.69 -4.45 -19.84
C ASP A 52 1.62 -3.05 -20.47
N SER A 53 1.58 -2.98 -21.81
CA SER A 53 1.55 -1.71 -22.54
C SER A 53 0.29 -0.88 -22.29
N ARG A 54 -0.76 -1.45 -21.70
CA ARG A 54 -2.00 -0.73 -21.37
C ARG A 54 -1.77 0.40 -20.37
N TYR A 55 -0.75 0.29 -19.51
CA TYR A 55 -0.30 1.40 -18.65
C TYR A 55 0.24 2.58 -19.46
N ALA A 56 1.07 2.32 -20.47
CA ALA A 56 1.61 3.35 -21.36
C ALA A 56 0.51 3.95 -22.26
N ALA A 57 -0.41 3.11 -22.74
CA ALA A 57 -1.54 3.52 -23.58
C ALA A 57 -2.66 4.24 -22.81
N ARG A 58 -2.61 4.22 -21.45
CA ARG A 58 -3.67 4.73 -20.58
C ARG A 58 -5.02 4.10 -20.89
N ASP A 59 -5.01 2.77 -21.02
CA ASP A 59 -6.22 2.00 -21.22
C ASP A 59 -7.29 2.36 -20.19
N ALA A 60 -8.55 2.44 -20.63
CA ALA A 60 -9.64 2.88 -19.79
C ALA A 60 -9.89 1.92 -18.62
N GLY A 61 -9.78 0.61 -18.84
CA GLY A 61 -9.94 -0.40 -17.79
C GLY A 61 -8.85 -0.27 -16.74
N VAL A 62 -7.59 -0.20 -17.16
CA VAL A 62 -6.44 -0.02 -16.27
C VAL A 62 -6.54 1.29 -15.49
N VAL A 63 -6.74 2.43 -16.16
CA VAL A 63 -6.87 3.74 -15.50
C VAL A 63 -8.01 3.75 -14.48
N THR A 64 -9.14 3.10 -14.78
CA THR A 64 -10.28 3.03 -13.86
C THR A 64 -9.94 2.22 -12.61
N VAL A 65 -9.38 1.01 -12.77
CA VAL A 65 -9.02 0.13 -11.65
C VAL A 65 -7.95 0.78 -10.77
N GLU A 66 -6.90 1.33 -11.38
CA GLU A 66 -5.81 2.01 -10.66
C GLU A 66 -6.29 3.28 -9.96
N GLY A 67 -7.16 4.06 -10.61
CA GLY A 67 -7.73 5.27 -10.01
C GLY A 67 -8.56 4.97 -8.77
N ILE A 68 -9.42 3.94 -8.83
CA ILE A 68 -10.20 3.48 -7.67
C ILE A 68 -9.26 2.97 -6.56
N THR A 69 -8.27 2.16 -6.92
CA THR A 69 -7.30 1.62 -5.97
C THR A 69 -6.53 2.74 -5.26
N ALA A 70 -6.04 3.73 -6.00
CA ALA A 70 -5.29 4.85 -5.44
C ALA A 70 -6.13 5.75 -4.53
N VAL A 71 -7.37 6.07 -4.94
CA VAL A 71 -8.20 7.07 -4.25
C VAL A 71 -9.01 6.46 -3.09
N LEU A 72 -9.41 5.19 -3.19
CA LEU A 72 -10.21 4.54 -2.14
C LEU A 72 -9.37 3.57 -1.31
N GLU A 73 -8.71 2.61 -1.95
CA GLU A 73 -8.03 1.53 -1.25
C GLU A 73 -6.71 1.98 -0.60
N GLY A 74 -6.00 2.92 -1.21
CA GLY A 74 -4.81 3.54 -0.64
C GLY A 74 -5.10 4.19 0.72
N PRO A 75 -6.02 5.17 0.81
CA PRO A 75 -6.43 5.77 2.08
C PRO A 75 -7.02 4.76 3.06
N ALA A 76 -7.85 3.81 2.59
CA ALA A 76 -8.40 2.76 3.45
C ALA A 76 -7.28 1.88 4.06
N SER A 77 -6.22 1.60 3.31
CA SER A 77 -5.07 0.83 3.79
C SER A 77 -4.27 1.59 4.86
N LEU A 78 -4.13 2.92 4.74
CA LEU A 78 -3.53 3.74 5.79
C LEU A 78 -4.40 3.76 7.06
N LEU A 79 -5.72 3.88 6.90
CA LEU A 79 -6.66 3.75 8.01
C LEU A 79 -6.56 2.36 8.66
N LEU A 80 -6.36 1.31 7.86
CA LEU A 80 -6.18 -0.05 8.37
C LEU A 80 -4.91 -0.16 9.22
N VAL A 81 -3.78 0.38 8.78
CA VAL A 81 -2.55 0.40 9.59
C VAL A 81 -2.79 1.07 10.93
N TYR A 82 -3.47 2.23 10.93
CA TYR A 82 -3.87 2.91 12.17
C TYR A 82 -4.78 2.02 13.04
N ALA A 83 -5.79 1.39 12.45
CA ALA A 83 -6.73 0.51 13.14
C ALA A 83 -6.05 -0.72 13.75
N ILE A 84 -5.05 -1.29 13.08
CA ILE A 84 -4.21 -2.37 13.62
C ILE A 84 -3.41 -1.86 14.81
N ALA A 85 -2.74 -0.72 14.68
CA ALA A 85 -1.94 -0.14 15.77
C ALA A 85 -2.78 0.17 17.02
N LYS A 86 -4.03 0.61 16.84
CA LYS A 86 -4.97 0.88 17.94
C LYS A 86 -5.80 -0.33 18.38
N ARG A 87 -5.58 -1.51 17.79
CA ARG A 87 -6.38 -2.73 18.03
C ARG A 87 -7.89 -2.48 17.89
N ALA A 88 -8.29 -1.61 16.97
CA ALA A 88 -9.68 -1.23 16.77
C ALA A 88 -10.56 -2.45 16.42
N ALA A 89 -11.83 -2.43 16.83
CA ALA A 89 -12.76 -3.53 16.61
C ALA A 89 -13.05 -3.76 15.11
N TYR A 90 -13.07 -2.69 14.31
CA TYR A 90 -13.36 -2.73 12.89
C TYR A 90 -12.17 -3.13 11.99
N ARG A 91 -10.97 -3.37 12.55
CA ARG A 91 -9.76 -3.67 11.75
C ARG A 91 -9.90 -4.93 10.88
N GLU A 92 -10.63 -5.94 11.34
CA GLU A 92 -10.79 -7.19 10.59
C GLU A 92 -11.84 -7.00 9.47
N VAL A 93 -12.87 -6.18 9.72
CA VAL A 93 -13.84 -5.77 8.69
C VAL A 93 -13.15 -4.95 7.60
N LEU A 94 -12.28 -4.02 7.99
CA LEU A 94 -11.55 -3.17 7.07
C LEU A 94 -10.54 -3.98 6.23
N GLN A 95 -9.81 -4.94 6.83
CA GLN A 95 -8.99 -5.90 6.10
C GLN A 95 -9.79 -6.68 5.07
N LEU A 96 -10.97 -7.17 5.46
CA LEU A 96 -11.84 -7.94 4.58
C LEU A 96 -12.31 -7.10 3.39
N ALA A 97 -12.79 -5.88 3.64
CA ALA A 97 -13.29 -4.97 2.62
C ALA A 97 -12.19 -4.59 1.61
N ILE A 98 -11.01 -4.17 2.09
CA ILE A 98 -9.87 -3.82 1.23
C ILE A 98 -9.42 -5.03 0.40
N SER A 99 -9.31 -6.21 1.03
CA SER A 99 -8.85 -7.41 0.33
C SER A 99 -9.84 -7.88 -0.74
N LEU A 100 -11.15 -7.74 -0.51
CA LEU A 100 -12.15 -8.02 -1.53
C LEU A 100 -12.09 -7.02 -2.69
N GLY A 101 -11.86 -5.74 -2.40
CA GLY A 101 -11.61 -4.71 -3.42
C GLY A 101 -10.41 -5.07 -4.30
N GLN A 102 -9.27 -5.41 -3.70
CA GLN A 102 -8.08 -5.86 -4.40
C GLN A 102 -8.34 -7.08 -5.30
N LEU A 103 -9.03 -8.11 -4.80
CA LEU A 103 -9.36 -9.28 -5.61
C LEU A 103 -10.29 -8.93 -6.78
N TYR A 104 -11.29 -8.08 -6.55
CA TYR A 104 -12.21 -7.64 -7.59
C TYR A 104 -11.49 -6.81 -8.66
N GLY A 105 -10.69 -5.81 -8.25
CA GLY A 105 -9.89 -4.99 -9.16
C GLY A 105 -8.93 -5.84 -9.98
N THR A 106 -8.24 -6.80 -9.33
CA THR A 106 -7.34 -7.74 -10.01
C THR A 106 -8.09 -8.64 -10.99
N ALA A 107 -9.28 -9.13 -10.63
CA ALA A 107 -10.11 -9.92 -11.55
C ALA A 107 -10.51 -9.10 -12.78
N VAL A 108 -10.99 -7.86 -12.59
CA VAL A 108 -11.31 -6.95 -13.70
C VAL A 108 -10.09 -6.71 -14.58
N TYR A 109 -8.93 -6.45 -13.97
CA TYR A 109 -7.66 -6.21 -14.67
C TYR A 109 -7.24 -7.37 -15.60
N PHE A 110 -7.37 -8.62 -15.14
CA PHE A 110 -7.08 -9.80 -15.96
C PHE A 110 -8.17 -10.05 -17.01
N ILE A 111 -9.44 -9.90 -16.64
CA ILE A 111 -10.57 -10.11 -17.56
C ILE A 111 -10.51 -9.13 -18.73
N THR A 112 -10.26 -7.84 -18.49
CA THR A 112 -10.17 -6.86 -19.58
C THR A 112 -9.02 -7.17 -20.53
N ALA A 113 -7.88 -7.64 -20.01
CA ALA A 113 -6.74 -8.07 -20.82
C ALA A 113 -7.12 -9.20 -21.79
N ILE A 114 -7.84 -10.21 -21.29
CA ILE A 114 -8.30 -11.34 -22.09
C ILE A 114 -9.31 -10.86 -23.15
N LEU A 115 -10.25 -9.99 -22.77
CA LEU A 115 -11.26 -9.45 -23.68
C LEU A 115 -10.65 -8.55 -24.78
N GLU A 116 -9.56 -7.86 -24.49
CA GLU A 116 -8.79 -7.05 -25.43
C GLU A 116 -7.80 -7.88 -26.29
N GLY A 117 -7.77 -9.20 -26.08
CA GLY A 117 -7.03 -10.16 -26.89
C GLY A 117 -5.61 -10.46 -26.42
N ASP A 118 -5.21 -10.03 -25.22
CA ASP A 118 -3.95 -10.41 -24.55
C ASP A 118 -2.66 -10.11 -25.37
N ASN A 119 -2.67 -9.04 -26.16
CA ASN A 119 -1.58 -8.67 -27.08
C ASN A 119 -0.87 -7.36 -26.67
N PHE A 120 -0.50 -7.22 -25.40
CA PHE A 120 0.08 -5.98 -24.84
C PHE A 120 1.54 -6.13 -24.36
N ALA A 121 2.05 -7.36 -24.23
CA ALA A 121 3.39 -7.58 -23.72
C ALA A 121 4.45 -7.53 -24.83
N SER A 122 5.58 -6.87 -24.55
CA SER A 122 6.70 -6.76 -25.50
C SER A 122 7.45 -8.07 -25.75
N SER A 123 7.34 -9.03 -24.83
CA SER A 123 7.95 -10.36 -24.95
C SER A 123 7.35 -11.32 -23.91
N THR A 124 7.55 -12.61 -24.12
CA THR A 124 7.15 -13.67 -23.17
C THR A 124 7.77 -13.48 -21.79
N TYR A 125 9.04 -13.05 -21.70
CA TYR A 125 9.69 -12.79 -20.41
C TYR A 125 8.94 -11.69 -19.63
N HIS A 126 8.69 -10.55 -20.28
CA HIS A 126 8.03 -9.43 -19.62
C HIS A 126 6.59 -9.77 -19.22
N TYR A 127 5.88 -10.56 -20.04
CA TYR A 127 4.56 -11.08 -19.71
C TYR A 127 4.58 -11.89 -18.40
N PHE A 128 5.41 -12.93 -18.31
CA PHE A 128 5.41 -13.77 -17.10
C PHE A 128 5.98 -13.05 -15.88
N ALA A 129 7.05 -12.26 -16.04
CA ALA A 129 7.71 -11.60 -14.92
C ALA A 129 6.88 -10.45 -14.33
N TYR A 130 6.33 -9.57 -15.18
CA TYR A 130 5.62 -8.37 -14.73
C TYR A 130 4.11 -8.56 -14.71
N TYR A 131 3.53 -9.09 -15.79
CA TYR A 131 2.08 -9.23 -15.88
C TYR A 131 1.53 -10.37 -15.02
N VAL A 132 2.14 -11.56 -15.07
CA VAL A 132 1.63 -12.72 -14.30
C VAL A 132 2.18 -12.72 -12.87
N PHE A 133 3.50 -12.76 -12.72
CA PHE A 133 4.13 -12.98 -11.42
C PHE A 133 3.92 -11.80 -10.47
N ALA A 134 4.16 -10.56 -10.90
CA ALA A 134 3.99 -9.40 -10.00
C ALA A 134 2.53 -9.23 -9.55
N ASN A 135 1.55 -9.45 -10.42
CA ASN A 135 0.13 -9.37 -10.06
C ASN A 135 -0.35 -10.59 -9.24
N SER A 136 0.35 -11.72 -9.26
CA SER A 136 -0.04 -12.91 -8.47
C SER A 136 -0.12 -12.61 -6.97
N PHE A 137 0.70 -11.68 -6.47
CA PHE A 137 0.66 -11.26 -5.07
C PHE A 137 -0.67 -10.60 -4.69
N TRP A 138 -1.30 -9.87 -5.62
CA TRP A 138 -2.59 -9.19 -5.40
C TRP A 138 -3.77 -10.16 -5.45
N ILE A 139 -3.53 -11.42 -5.82
CA ILE A 139 -4.47 -12.52 -5.65
C ILE A 139 -4.19 -13.26 -4.34
N LEU A 140 -2.93 -13.68 -4.14
CA LEU A 140 -2.55 -14.56 -3.03
C LEU A 140 -2.70 -13.89 -1.67
N ILE A 141 -2.14 -12.68 -1.50
CA ILE A 141 -2.11 -12.00 -0.19
C ILE A 141 -3.53 -11.62 0.25
N PRO A 142 -4.36 -10.95 -0.57
CA PRO A 142 -5.74 -10.63 -0.19
C PRO A 142 -6.57 -11.87 0.13
N SER A 143 -6.43 -12.96 -0.64
CA SER A 143 -7.13 -14.22 -0.36
C SER A 143 -6.82 -14.77 1.04
N LEU A 144 -5.54 -14.78 1.43
CA LEU A 144 -5.13 -15.23 2.76
C LEU A 144 -5.65 -14.30 3.87
N ILE A 145 -5.64 -12.99 3.63
CA ILE A 145 -6.18 -12.00 4.58
C ILE A 145 -7.70 -12.19 4.74
N ILE A 146 -8.44 -12.43 3.66
CA ILE A 146 -9.88 -12.71 3.69
C ILE A 146 -10.17 -13.92 4.57
N VAL A 147 -9.52 -15.05 4.30
CA VAL A 147 -9.73 -16.29 5.09
C VAL A 147 -9.44 -16.05 6.57
N ARG A 148 -8.33 -15.36 6.89
CA ARG A 148 -7.96 -15.05 8.26
C ARG A 148 -8.97 -14.12 8.95
N SER A 149 -9.35 -13.05 8.27
CA SER A 149 -10.23 -12.01 8.83
C SER A 149 -11.64 -12.56 9.03
N TRP A 150 -12.14 -13.32 8.06
CA TRP A 150 -13.41 -14.03 8.16
C TRP A 150 -13.48 -14.92 9.40
N LYS A 151 -12.49 -15.81 9.59
CA LYS A 151 -12.43 -16.70 10.75
C LYS A 151 -12.47 -15.94 12.09
N LYS A 152 -11.74 -14.83 12.18
CA LYS A 152 -11.72 -13.99 13.39
C LYS A 152 -13.05 -13.30 13.65
N ILE A 153 -13.71 -12.81 12.60
CA ILE A 153 -15.02 -12.16 12.73
C ILE A 153 -16.06 -13.17 13.22
N CYS A 154 -16.13 -14.36 12.60
CA CYS A 154 -17.04 -15.43 13.04
C CYS A 154 -16.80 -15.80 14.50
N ALA A 155 -15.55 -16.08 14.88
CA ALA A 155 -15.20 -16.45 16.26
C ALA A 155 -15.56 -15.35 17.27
N ALA A 156 -15.36 -14.07 16.92
CA ALA A 156 -15.75 -12.95 17.78
C ALA A 156 -17.27 -12.88 17.97
N THR A 157 -18.04 -13.08 16.91
CA THR A 157 -19.52 -13.09 16.96
C THR A 157 -20.03 -14.25 17.81
N GLU A 158 -19.50 -15.45 17.62
CA GLU A 158 -19.86 -16.64 18.42
C GLU A 158 -19.57 -16.43 19.91
N ALA A 159 -18.41 -15.88 20.25
CA ALA A 159 -18.06 -15.57 21.64
C ALA A 159 -19.02 -14.54 22.28
N GLN A 160 -19.49 -13.55 21.51
CA GLN A 160 -20.48 -12.59 21.99
C GLN A 160 -21.84 -13.25 22.25
N VAL A 161 -22.29 -14.15 21.36
CA VAL A 161 -23.54 -14.90 21.53
C VAL A 161 -23.48 -15.78 22.78
N GLN A 162 -22.39 -16.53 22.98
CA GLN A 162 -22.21 -17.37 24.16
C GLN A 162 -22.17 -16.55 25.46
N LYS A 163 -21.52 -15.37 25.44
CA LYS A 163 -21.47 -14.47 26.60
C LYS A 163 -22.86 -13.97 26.99
N LYS A 164 -23.71 -13.64 26.01
CA LYS A 164 -25.10 -13.23 26.26
C LYS A 164 -25.95 -14.38 26.81
N ALA A 165 -25.80 -15.59 26.27
CA ALA A 165 -26.54 -16.76 26.74
C ALA A 165 -26.23 -17.15 28.19
N LYS A 166 -24.99 -16.93 28.66
CA LYS A 166 -24.58 -17.19 30.05
C LYS A 166 -24.97 -16.09 31.04
N ALA A 167 -25.41 -14.93 30.55
CA ALA A 167 -25.79 -13.78 31.38
C ALA A 167 -27.31 -13.72 31.65
N LEU A 168 -28.07 -14.65 31.06
CA LEU A 168 -29.50 -14.90 31.28
C LEU A 168 -29.66 -16.10 32.21
#